data_AF-A0A538CHF1-F1
#
_entry.id   AF-A0A538CHF1-F1
#
_cell.length_a   1.000
_cell.length_b   1.000
_cell.length_c   1.000
_cell.angle_alpha   90.00
_cell.angle_beta   90.00
_cell.angle_gamma   90.00
#
_symmetry.space_group_name_H-M   'P 1'
#
loop_
_entity.id
_entity.type
_entity.pdbx_description
1 polymer ?
#
loop_
_entity_poly.entity_id
_entity_poly.type
_entity_poly.pdbx_seq_one_letter_code
_entity_poly.pdbx_strand_id
1 'polypeptide(L)'
;MIDQSVDPERRHVEFRLTDEQIAFRDACHAFARDVMRPAAAYYDRAQEVPYDVVLEARRRGLHGLDLIQRMATDDGGQFGVIYAEELHWGCAGIALAISASSLAAAGIAS
;
A
#
# COMPACT_ATOMS: atom_id res chain seq x y z
N MET A 1 -35.72 -14.29 -28.02
CA MET A 1 -35.64 -12.86 -28.37
C MET A 1 -35.08 -12.18 -27.13
N ILE A 2 -33.77 -11.90 -27.10
CA ILE A 2 -33.10 -11.31 -25.95
C ILE A 2 -33.57 -9.86 -25.85
N ASP A 3 -34.12 -9.51 -24.69
CA ASP A 3 -34.55 -8.17 -24.36
C ASP A 3 -33.35 -7.21 -24.43
N GLN A 4 -33.42 -6.23 -25.33
CA GLN A 4 -32.40 -5.19 -25.53
C GLN A 4 -32.61 -3.98 -24.60
N SER A 5 -33.33 -4.13 -23.48
CA SER A 5 -33.53 -3.09 -22.48
C SER A 5 -32.30 -2.77 -21.60
N VAL A 6 -31.10 -3.28 -21.95
CA VAL A 6 -29.86 -2.91 -21.25
C VAL A 6 -29.45 -1.50 -21.68
N ASP A 7 -29.72 -0.55 -20.78
CA ASP A 7 -29.32 0.85 -20.79
C ASP A 7 -27.91 1.08 -21.39
N PRO A 8 -27.78 1.89 -22.46
CA PRO A 8 -26.48 2.23 -23.07
C PRO A 8 -25.55 3.05 -22.14
N GLU A 9 -26.04 3.54 -21.00
CA GLU A 9 -25.24 4.21 -19.97
C GLU A 9 -24.74 3.29 -18.85
N ARG A 10 -24.80 1.95 -19.00
CA ARG A 10 -24.02 1.07 -18.11
C ARG A 10 -22.53 1.31 -18.33
N ARG A 11 -21.97 2.25 -17.55
CA ARG A 11 -20.53 2.44 -17.38
C ARG A 11 -19.95 1.07 -17.06
N HIS A 12 -19.21 0.50 -18.00
CA HIS A 12 -18.51 -0.76 -17.81
C HIS A 12 -17.59 -0.59 -16.60
N VAL A 13 -17.90 -1.30 -15.52
CA VAL A 13 -17.05 -1.32 -14.32
C VAL A 13 -15.96 -2.33 -14.58
N GLU A 14 -14.74 -1.83 -14.78
CA GLU A 14 -13.54 -2.65 -14.93
C GLU A 14 -12.90 -2.84 -13.55
N PHE A 15 -12.66 -4.10 -13.16
CA PHE A 15 -12.09 -4.46 -11.86
C PHE A 15 -10.63 -4.89 -11.95
N ARG A 16 -10.08 -5.04 -13.15
CA ARG A 16 -8.68 -5.40 -13.34
C ARG A 16 -7.79 -4.24 -12.90
N LEU A 17 -6.77 -4.56 -12.08
CA LEU A 17 -5.68 -3.63 -11.81
C LEU A 17 -4.95 -3.26 -13.10
N THR A 18 -4.49 -2.01 -13.19
CA THR A 18 -3.58 -1.58 -14.25
C THR A 18 -2.22 -2.27 -14.11
N ASP A 19 -1.43 -2.31 -15.18
CA ASP A 19 -0.12 -2.95 -15.15
C ASP A 19 0.84 -2.23 -14.17
N GLU A 20 0.66 -0.92 -13.97
CA GLU A 20 1.38 -0.15 -12.95
C GLU A 20 0.96 -0.53 -11.53
N GLN A 21 -0.35 -0.68 -11.28
CA GLN A 21 -0.87 -1.14 -9.98
C GLN A 21 -0.38 -2.57 -9.66
N ILE A 22 -0.31 -3.44 -10.67
CA ILE A 22 0.26 -4.80 -10.54
C ILE A 22 1.73 -4.72 -10.17
N ALA A 23 2.54 -3.92 -10.88
CA ALA A 23 3.96 -3.78 -10.57
C ALA A 23 4.19 -3.22 -9.16
N PHE A 24 3.36 -2.25 -8.74
CA PHE A 24 3.43 -1.69 -7.39
C PHE A 24 3.02 -2.70 -6.32
N ARG A 25 1.92 -3.45 -6.52
CA ARG A 25 1.52 -4.56 -5.65
C ARG A 25 2.66 -5.56 -5.49
N ASP A 26 3.28 -5.99 -6.59
CA ASP A 26 4.34 -6.99 -6.56
C ASP A 26 5.59 -6.48 -5.82
N ALA A 27 5.92 -5.19 -5.95
CA ALA A 27 6.99 -4.57 -5.18
C ALA A 27 6.69 -4.51 -3.67
N CYS A 28 5.46 -4.14 -3.29
CA CYS A 28 5.00 -4.16 -1.90
C CYS A 28 5.02 -5.60 -1.33
N HIS A 29 4.50 -6.56 -2.09
CA HIS A 29 4.44 -7.97 -1.70
C HIS A 29 5.83 -8.55 -1.49
N ALA A 30 6.78 -8.25 -2.38
CA ALA A 30 8.16 -8.69 -2.24
C ALA A 30 8.81 -8.14 -0.96
N PHE A 31 8.59 -6.85 -0.63
CA PHE A 31 9.08 -6.29 0.63
C PHE A 31 8.41 -6.93 1.85
N ALA A 32 7.09 -7.14 1.81
CA ALA A 32 6.36 -7.80 2.89
C ALA A 32 6.85 -9.23 3.13
N ARG A 33 7.06 -10.01 2.07
CA ARG A 33 7.55 -11.40 2.11
C ARG A 33 9.00 -11.50 2.57
N ASP A 34 9.89 -10.69 1.99
CA ASP A 34 11.33 -10.87 2.12
C ASP A 34 11.93 -10.13 3.32
N VAL A 35 11.25 -9.07 3.80
CA VAL A 35 11.76 -8.22 4.89
C VAL A 35 10.83 -8.23 6.10
N MET A 36 9.54 -7.96 5.92
CA MET A 36 8.64 -7.78 7.06
C MET A 36 8.30 -9.09 7.77
N ARG A 37 7.85 -10.13 7.05
CA ARG A 37 7.45 -11.42 7.67
C ARG A 37 8.57 -12.08 8.46
N PRO A 38 9.82 -12.17 7.96
CA PRO A 38 10.91 -12.75 8.73
C PRO A 38 11.20 -11.99 10.04
N ALA A 39 11.05 -10.66 10.03
CA ALA A 39 11.30 -9.82 11.19
C ALA A 39 10.12 -9.74 12.18
N ALA A 40 8.88 -10.00 11.71
CA ALA A 40 7.64 -9.77 12.45
C ALA A 40 7.63 -10.38 13.85
N ALA A 41 8.00 -11.66 13.98
CA ALA A 41 7.96 -12.35 15.28
C ALA A 41 9.00 -11.83 16.28
N TYR A 42 10.13 -11.30 15.79
CA TYR A 42 11.12 -10.65 16.65
C TYR A 42 10.55 -9.33 17.20
N TYR A 43 10.07 -8.45 16.33
CA TYR A 43 9.58 -7.12 16.72
C TYR A 43 8.31 -7.18 17.56
N ASP A 44 7.42 -8.15 17.32
CA ASP A 44 6.25 -8.41 18.15
C ASP A 44 6.66 -8.73 19.61
N ARG A 45 7.63 -9.63 19.81
CA ARG A 45 8.11 -10.01 21.15
C ARG A 45 8.96 -8.93 21.81
N ALA A 46 9.81 -8.27 21.05
CA ALA A 46 10.73 -7.26 21.57
C ALA A 46 10.03 -5.93 21.90
N GLN A 47 8.90 -5.64 21.25
CA GLN A 47 8.18 -4.37 21.35
C GLN A 47 9.05 -3.14 21.04
N GLU A 48 10.06 -3.32 20.18
CA GLU A 48 10.97 -2.26 19.74
C GLU A 48 10.51 -1.65 18.41
N VAL A 49 10.97 -0.43 18.13
CA VAL A 49 10.73 0.22 16.83
C VAL A 49 11.59 -0.47 15.76
N PRO A 50 11.01 -0.92 14.63
CA PRO A 50 11.74 -1.64 13.57
C PRO A 50 12.49 -0.68 12.63
N TYR A 51 13.48 0.04 13.17
CA TYR A 51 14.22 1.08 12.43
C TYR A 51 14.92 0.56 11.17
N ASP A 52 15.49 -0.65 11.23
CA ASP A 52 16.13 -1.31 10.09
C ASP A 52 15.14 -1.59 8.96
N VAL A 53 13.93 -2.08 9.28
CA VAL A 53 12.86 -2.35 8.32
C VAL A 53 12.32 -1.04 7.73
N VAL A 54 12.16 0.01 8.55
CA VAL A 54 11.72 1.34 8.07
C VAL A 54 12.75 1.95 7.12
N LEU A 55 14.05 1.84 7.43
CA LEU A 55 15.12 2.29 6.55
C LEU A 55 15.14 1.52 5.24
N GLU A 56 14.91 0.21 5.27
CA GLU A 56 14.80 -0.62 4.07
C GLU A 56 13.56 -0.26 3.23
N ALA A 57 12.41 -0.01 3.87
CA ALA A 57 11.22 0.50 3.18
C ALA A 57 11.54 1.81 2.43
N ARG A 58 12.26 2.74 3.07
CA ARG A 58 12.69 3.99 2.43
C ARG A 58 13.61 3.74 1.24
N ARG A 59 14.59 2.83 1.33
CA ARG A 59 15.47 2.47 0.20
C ARG A 59 14.71 1.92 -1.00
N ARG A 60 13.61 1.21 -0.76
CA ARG A 60 12.74 0.64 -1.81
C ARG A 60 11.67 1.60 -2.32
N GLY A 61 11.64 2.85 -1.85
CA GLY A 61 10.61 3.82 -2.21
C GLY A 61 9.24 3.53 -1.58
N LEU A 62 9.18 2.67 -0.56
CA LEU A 62 7.97 2.31 0.18
C LEU A 62 7.81 3.14 1.47
N HIS A 63 8.56 4.23 1.61
CA HIS A 63 8.42 5.20 2.70
C HIS A 63 8.98 6.56 2.29
N GLY A 64 8.36 7.65 2.75
CA GLY A 64 8.81 9.03 2.51
C GLY A 64 7.81 9.89 1.76
N LEU A 65 8.21 11.12 1.47
CA LEU A 65 7.34 12.14 0.85
C LEU A 65 6.88 11.74 -0.55
N ASP A 66 7.74 11.14 -1.37
CA ASP A 66 7.39 10.74 -2.73
C ASP A 66 6.24 9.71 -2.76
N LEU A 67 6.27 8.76 -1.81
CA LEU A 67 5.19 7.78 -1.66
C LEU A 67 3.89 8.46 -1.22
N ILE A 68 3.96 9.36 -0.25
CA ILE A 68 2.81 10.11 0.26
C ILE A 68 2.18 10.94 -0.87
N GLN A 69 3.01 11.64 -1.65
CA GLN A 69 2.56 12.43 -2.79
C GLN A 69 1.90 11.56 -3.86
N ARG A 70 2.53 10.43 -4.22
CA ARG A 70 1.94 9.46 -5.17
C ARG A 70 0.54 9.01 -4.75
N MET A 71 0.35 8.71 -3.46
CA MET A 71 -0.95 8.32 -2.92
C MET A 71 -1.95 9.50 -2.88
N ALA A 72 -1.49 10.69 -2.52
CA ALA A 72 -2.33 11.88 -2.40
C ALA A 72 -2.83 12.38 -3.76
N THR A 73 -2.08 12.14 -4.84
CA THR A 73 -2.44 12.51 -6.21
C THR A 73 -2.91 11.31 -7.05
N ASP A 74 -3.31 10.21 -6.41
CA ASP A 74 -3.85 9.04 -7.10
C ASP A 74 -5.34 9.25 -7.44
N ASP A 75 -5.62 9.65 -8.67
CA ASP A 75 -6.99 9.83 -9.18
C ASP A 75 -7.87 8.57 -9.03
N GLY A 76 -7.26 7.39 -9.06
CA GLY A 76 -7.96 6.11 -8.89
C GLY A 76 -8.10 5.65 -7.44
N GLY A 77 -7.34 6.24 -6.52
CA GLY A 77 -7.29 5.91 -5.09
C GLY A 77 -6.86 4.47 -4.75
N GLN A 78 -6.36 3.69 -5.73
CA GLN A 78 -6.04 2.28 -5.55
C GLN A 78 -4.63 2.03 -5.00
N PHE A 79 -3.66 2.91 -5.25
CA PHE A 79 -2.29 2.70 -4.78
C PHE A 79 -2.21 2.65 -3.26
N GLY A 80 -2.98 3.49 -2.55
CA GLY A 80 -3.02 3.50 -1.10
C GLY A 80 -3.54 2.18 -0.50
N VAL A 81 -4.61 1.61 -1.08
CA VAL A 81 -5.18 0.35 -0.59
C VAL A 81 -4.33 -0.86 -0.96
N ILE A 82 -3.72 -0.90 -2.15
CA ILE A 82 -2.77 -1.93 -2.55
C ILE A 82 -1.57 -1.94 -1.60
N TYR A 83 -0.99 -0.78 -1.33
CA TYR A 83 0.12 -0.63 -0.38
C TYR A 83 -0.28 -1.13 1.01
N ALA A 84 -1.45 -0.71 1.50
CA ALA A 84 -1.93 -1.09 2.82
C ALA A 84 -2.11 -2.62 2.91
N GLU A 85 -2.83 -3.24 1.97
CA GLU A 85 -3.10 -4.67 1.98
C GLU A 85 -1.80 -5.49 2.01
N GLU A 86 -0.87 -5.19 1.10
CA GLU A 86 0.38 -5.95 0.96
C GLU A 86 1.29 -5.81 2.19
N LEU A 87 1.45 -4.61 2.75
CA LEU A 87 2.26 -4.43 3.95
C LEU A 87 1.61 -5.07 5.18
N HIS A 88 0.29 -4.94 5.35
CA HIS A 88 -0.40 -5.53 6.49
C HIS A 88 -0.44 -7.07 6.42
N TRP A 89 -0.45 -7.65 5.21
CA TRP A 89 -0.22 -9.08 5.00
C TRP A 89 1.17 -9.52 5.53
N GLY A 90 2.17 -8.63 5.45
CA GLY A 90 3.49 -8.85 6.02
C GLY A 90 3.47 -8.85 7.55
N CYS A 91 3.07 -7.72 8.14
CA CYS A 91 2.86 -7.56 9.58
C CYS A 91 2.16 -6.21 9.85
N ALA A 92 1.00 -6.23 10.49
CA ALA A 92 0.24 -5.02 10.78
C ALA A 92 1.00 -4.00 11.66
N GLY A 93 1.74 -4.46 12.67
CA GLY A 93 2.51 -3.56 13.55
C GLY A 93 3.66 -2.86 12.82
N ILE A 94 4.41 -3.60 12.00
CA ILE A 94 5.49 -3.03 11.19
C ILE A 94 4.91 -2.13 10.09
N ALA A 95 3.80 -2.51 9.45
CA ALA A 95 3.13 -1.67 8.45
C ALA A 95 2.75 -0.31 9.05
N LEU A 96 2.16 -0.30 10.25
CA LEU A 96 1.86 0.93 10.98
C LEU A 96 3.11 1.74 11.31
N ALA A 97 4.20 1.10 11.75
CA ALA A 97 5.46 1.80 12.02
C ALA A 97 6.02 2.50 10.77
N ILE A 98 5.88 1.88 9.59
CA ILE A 98 6.30 2.46 8.31
C ILE A 98 5.36 3.60 7.88
N SER A 99 4.05 3.44 8.03
CA SER A 99 3.07 4.44 7.54
C SER A 99 2.75 5.55 8.54
N ALA A 100 3.17 5.46 9.81
CA ALA A 100 2.76 6.42 10.85
C ALA A 100 3.02 7.88 10.49
N SER A 101 4.14 8.18 9.81
CA SER A 101 4.47 9.54 9.39
C SER A 101 3.49 10.12 8.36
N SER A 102 2.84 9.29 7.54
CA SER A 102 1.84 9.77 6.58
C SER A 102 0.57 10.28 7.27
N LEU A 103 0.21 9.71 8.43
CA LEU A 103 -0.93 10.18 9.21
C LEU A 103 -0.69 11.59 9.78
N ALA A 104 0.53 11.85 10.27
CA ALA A 104 0.93 13.19 10.69
C ALA A 104 0.97 14.18 9.50
N ALA A 105 1.49 13.74 8.35
CA ALA A 105 1.52 14.55 7.13
C ALA A 105 0.12 14.91 6.64
N ALA A 106 -0.85 13.99 6.73
CA ALA A 106 -2.24 14.24 6.33
C ALA A 106 -2.86 15.40 7.12
N GLY A 107 -2.56 15.53 8.43
CA GLY A 107 -3.09 16.60 9.27
C GLY A 107 -2.56 18.00 8.99
N ILE A 108 -1.44 18.12 8.26
CA ILE A 108 -0.86 19.42 7.85
C ILE A 108 -1.05 19.73 6.36
N ALA A 109 -1.58 18.78 5.59
CA ALA A 109 -1.82 18.94 4.16
C ALA A 109 -3.12 19.71 3.84
N SER A 110 -3.81 20.22 4.86
CA SER A 110 -5.07 20.97 4.80
C SER A 110 -4.89 22.47 4.61
#